data_AF-A0A7S1NJ47-F1
#
_entry.id   AF-A0A7S1NJ47-F1
#
_cell.length_a   1.000
_cell.length_b   1.000
_cell.length_c   1.000
_cell.angle_alpha   90.00
_cell.angle_beta   90.00
_cell.angle_gamma   90.00
#
_symmetry.space_group_name_H-M   'P 1'
#
loop_
_entity.id
_entity.type
_entity.pdbx_description
1 polymer ?
#
loop_
_entity_poly.entity_id
_entity_poly.type
_entity_poly.pdbx_seq_one_letter_code
_entity_poly.pdbx_strand_id
1 'polypeptide(L)'
;ILFSILAVSLVLRYAKGRAYEKVTFAFLNKGYRPSCHKWEVVIMLRKSVLIAITTYVPGNKRRLYTMLWILAGFTLLQWVVKPYMDKLRNRLEMASLIALLLTLLLAFPLVRDNGHSLFETDVVVYWALLIPMLIVQAVVLACYLTALIR
;
A
#
# COMPACT_ATOMS: atom_id res chain seq x y z
N ILE A 1 -12.74 0.65 12.89
CA ILE A 1 -11.67 1.41 13.61
C ILE A 1 -11.15 0.60 14.80
N LEU A 2 -11.98 0.17 15.76
CA LEU A 2 -11.54 -0.70 16.87
C LEU A 2 -10.96 -2.03 16.39
N PHE A 3 -11.61 -2.73 15.45
CA PHE A 3 -11.14 -4.01 14.93
C PHE A 3 -9.79 -3.91 14.18
N SER A 4 -9.57 -2.80 13.47
CA SER A 4 -8.30 -2.52 12.78
C SER A 4 -7.19 -2.15 13.76
N ILE A 5 -7.48 -1.41 14.84
CA ILE A 5 -6.52 -1.12 15.92
C ILE A 5 -6.20 -2.41 16.69
N LEU A 6 -7.19 -3.28 16.90
CA LEU A 6 -7.02 -4.57 17.56
C LEU A 6 -6.20 -5.53 16.71
N ALA A 7 -6.45 -5.59 15.40
CA ALA A 7 -5.64 -6.35 14.44
C ALA A 7 -4.21 -5.81 14.34
N VAL A 8 -4.03 -4.49 14.23
CA VAL A 8 -2.69 -3.85 14.21
C VAL A 8 -1.96 -4.09 15.52
N SER A 9 -2.63 -3.96 16.68
CA SER A 9 -2.02 -4.22 17.98
C SER A 9 -1.72 -5.69 18.22
N LEU A 10 -2.56 -6.62 17.74
CA LEU A 10 -2.28 -8.07 17.75
C LEU A 10 -1.11 -8.39 16.85
N VAL A 11 -1.04 -7.83 15.64
CA VAL A 11 0.05 -8.05 14.70
C VAL A 11 1.37 -7.46 15.22
N LEU A 12 1.34 -6.27 15.83
CA LEU A 12 2.51 -5.66 16.47
C LEU A 12 2.94 -6.45 17.72
N ARG A 13 1.99 -6.97 18.52
CA ARG A 13 2.28 -7.83 19.67
C ARG A 13 2.81 -9.21 19.25
N TYR A 14 2.29 -9.78 18.16
CA TYR A 14 2.73 -11.04 17.58
C TYR A 14 4.12 -10.90 16.94
N ALA A 15 4.38 -9.79 16.25
CA ALA A 15 5.68 -9.44 15.69
C ALA A 15 6.75 -9.17 16.77
N LYS A 16 6.34 -8.82 18.00
CA LYS A 16 7.23 -8.65 19.16
C LYS A 16 7.43 -9.96 19.95
N GLY A 17 6.64 -11.00 19.66
CA GLY A 17 6.37 -12.10 20.60
C GLY A 17 7.20 -13.38 20.53
N ARG A 18 7.78 -13.84 19.40
CA ARG A 18 8.56 -15.10 19.41
C ARG A 18 9.75 -15.14 18.45
N ALA A 19 10.94 -15.20 19.06
CA ALA A 19 12.22 -15.54 18.46
C ALA A 19 12.48 -17.07 18.41
N TYR A 20 11.47 -17.92 18.61
CA TYR A 20 11.64 -19.36 18.81
C TYR A 20 10.63 -20.18 17.99
N GLU A 21 10.89 -20.34 16.69
CA GLU A 21 10.53 -21.54 15.90
C GLU A 21 11.21 -21.45 14.52
N LYS A 22 12.50 -21.78 14.49
CA LYS A 22 13.38 -21.61 13.32
C LYS A 22 13.15 -22.62 12.18
N VAL A 23 12.26 -23.61 12.34
CA VAL A 23 12.15 -24.72 11.37
C VAL A 23 10.88 -24.66 10.51
N THR A 24 9.74 -24.29 11.08
CA THR A 24 8.45 -24.31 10.36
C THR A 24 8.24 -23.05 9.48
N PHE A 25 8.74 -21.89 9.90
CA PHE A 25 8.65 -20.62 9.14
C PHE A 25 9.89 -20.32 8.28
N ALA A 26 10.87 -21.24 8.21
CA ALA A 26 12.06 -21.05 7.38
C ALA A 26 11.71 -20.91 5.89
N PHE A 27 10.60 -21.51 5.46
CA PHE A 27 10.05 -21.29 4.12
C PHE A 27 9.55 -19.85 3.91
N LEU A 28 8.83 -19.28 4.88
CA LEU A 28 8.35 -17.89 4.81
C LEU A 28 9.50 -16.87 4.81
N ASN A 29 10.60 -17.18 5.51
CA ASN A 29 11.76 -16.31 5.62
C ASN A 29 12.76 -16.45 4.47
N LYS A 30 12.62 -17.46 3.60
CA LYS A 30 13.55 -17.71 2.49
C LYS A 30 13.43 -16.62 1.41
N GLY A 31 14.47 -15.78 1.33
CA GLY A 31 14.62 -14.74 0.30
C GLY A 31 14.42 -13.31 0.80
N TYR A 32 14.15 -13.10 2.09
CA TYR A 32 14.21 -11.79 2.73
C TYR A 32 15.60 -11.50 3.28
N ARG A 33 15.99 -10.22 3.30
CA ARG A 33 17.23 -9.79 3.97
C ARG A 33 17.15 -10.13 5.46
N PRO A 34 18.26 -10.49 6.12
CA PRO A 34 18.24 -10.87 7.53
C PRO A 34 17.73 -9.78 8.48
N SER A 35 17.84 -8.51 8.08
CA SER A 35 17.28 -7.35 8.77
C SER A 35 15.76 -7.16 8.59
N CYS A 36 15.15 -7.84 7.60
CA CYS A 36 13.78 -7.62 7.15
C CYS A 36 12.90 -8.87 7.26
N HIS A 37 13.23 -9.84 8.12
CA HIS A 37 12.44 -11.08 8.29
C HIS A 37 10.95 -10.85 8.64
N LYS A 38 10.63 -9.71 9.26
CA LYS A 38 9.24 -9.36 9.60
C LYS A 38 8.48 -8.70 8.44
N TRP A 39 9.06 -8.61 7.24
CA TRP A 39 8.44 -7.93 6.12
C TRP A 39 7.16 -8.60 5.63
N GLU A 40 7.07 -9.93 5.73
CA GLU A 40 5.83 -10.66 5.42
C GLU A 40 4.64 -10.12 6.24
N VAL A 41 4.89 -9.74 7.50
CA VAL A 41 3.88 -9.14 8.38
C VAL A 41 3.41 -7.80 7.83
N VAL A 42 4.31 -7.00 7.24
CA VAL A 42 3.99 -5.71 6.60
C VAL A 42 3.13 -5.94 5.35
N ILE A 43 3.43 -6.97 4.55
CA ILE A 43 2.63 -7.34 3.37
C ILE A 43 1.22 -7.76 3.79
N MET A 44 1.10 -8.59 4.82
CA MET A 44 -0.20 -9.03 5.32
C MET A 44 -0.99 -7.86 5.92
N LEU A 45 -0.33 -7.00 6.70
CA LEU A 45 -0.94 -5.78 7.24
C LEU A 45 -1.48 -4.88 6.12
N ARG A 46 -0.70 -4.66 5.04
CA ARG A 46 -1.14 -3.91 3.86
C ARG A 46 -2.44 -4.47 3.31
N LYS A 47 -2.49 -5.78 3.06
CA LYS A 47 -3.69 -6.45 2.52
C LYS A 47 -4.90 -6.29 3.47
N SER A 48 -4.70 -6.51 4.77
CA SER A 48 -5.76 -6.36 5.77
C SER A 48 -6.29 -4.92 5.87
N VAL A 49 -5.40 -3.93 5.82
CA VAL A 49 -5.78 -2.51 5.85
C VAL A 49 -6.56 -2.14 4.60
N LEU A 50 -6.14 -2.59 3.41
CA LEU A 50 -6.88 -2.36 2.18
C LEU A 50 -8.29 -2.95 2.25
N ILE A 51 -8.43 -4.20 2.71
CA ILE A 51 -9.73 -4.86 2.93
C ILE A 51 -10.59 -4.06 3.91
N ALA A 52 -10.01 -3.59 5.02
CA ALA A 52 -10.73 -2.77 5.99
C ALA A 52 -11.25 -1.46 5.36
N ILE A 53 -10.46 -0.82 4.49
CA ILE A 53 -10.93 0.37 3.76
C ILE A 53 -12.09 0.00 2.83
N THR A 54 -12.00 -1.12 2.10
CA THR A 54 -13.08 -1.57 1.21
C THR A 54 -14.37 -1.82 1.95
N THR A 55 -14.32 -2.36 3.17
CA THR A 55 -15.51 -2.73 3.93
C THR A 55 -16.08 -1.56 4.74
N TYR A 56 -15.24 -0.78 5.42
CA TYR A 56 -15.68 0.15 6.45
C TYR A 56 -15.73 1.61 6.02
N VAL A 57 -15.05 2.01 4.93
CA VAL A 57 -15.09 3.42 4.50
C VAL A 57 -16.35 3.68 3.66
N PRO A 58 -17.23 4.60 4.11
CA PRO A 58 -18.40 5.00 3.36
C PRO A 58 -18.02 5.95 2.23
N GLY A 59 -18.79 5.90 1.14
CA GLY A 59 -18.57 6.72 -0.05
C GLY A 59 -17.51 6.13 -0.98
N ASN A 60 -17.88 5.92 -2.24
CA ASN A 60 -17.03 5.22 -3.19
C ASN A 60 -15.75 6.03 -3.50
N LYS A 61 -15.88 7.36 -3.68
CA LYS A 61 -14.74 8.25 -3.93
C LYS A 61 -13.80 8.32 -2.72
N ARG A 62 -14.37 8.47 -1.52
CA ARG A 62 -13.60 8.54 -0.26
C ARG A 62 -12.83 7.24 0.00
N ARG A 63 -13.44 6.10 -0.26
CA ARG A 63 -12.81 4.77 -0.21
C ARG A 63 -11.61 4.69 -1.14
N LEU A 64 -11.78 5.06 -2.41
CA LEU A 64 -10.69 5.06 -3.38
C LEU A 64 -9.55 6.00 -3.00
N TYR A 65 -9.85 7.22 -2.57
CA TYR A 65 -8.83 8.15 -2.07
C TYR A 65 -8.03 7.56 -0.91
N THR A 66 -8.72 6.96 0.05
CA THR A 66 -8.08 6.36 1.23
C THR A 66 -7.19 5.18 0.81
N MET A 67 -7.65 4.33 -0.10
CA MET A 67 -6.84 3.23 -0.64
C MET A 67 -5.60 3.73 -1.38
N LEU A 68 -5.75 4.75 -2.23
CA LEU A 68 -4.64 5.35 -2.96
C LEU A 68 -3.56 5.85 -1.99
N TRP A 69 -3.92 6.61 -0.95
CA TRP A 69 -2.98 7.14 0.03
C TRP A 69 -2.23 6.05 0.79
N ILE A 70 -2.97 5.05 1.29
CA ILE A 70 -2.35 3.93 2.01
C ILE A 70 -1.41 3.14 1.09
N LEU A 71 -1.85 2.85 -0.13
CA LEU A 71 -1.06 2.09 -1.09
C LEU A 71 0.20 2.85 -1.50
N ALA A 72 0.12 4.16 -1.74
CA ALA A 72 1.29 5.00 -1.99
C ALA A 72 2.32 4.95 -0.85
N GLY A 73 1.85 5.00 0.40
CA GLY A 73 2.71 4.85 1.58
C GLY A 73 3.45 3.50 1.63
N PHE A 74 2.74 2.40 1.37
CA PHE A 74 3.37 1.07 1.30
C PHE A 74 4.33 0.91 0.11
N THR A 75 4.05 1.56 -1.02
CA THR A 75 4.95 1.59 -2.19
C THR A 75 6.23 2.34 -1.88
N LEU A 76 6.16 3.49 -1.20
CA LEU A 76 7.34 4.21 -0.73
C LEU A 76 8.13 3.37 0.29
N LEU A 77 7.45 2.68 1.19
CA LEU A 77 8.10 1.80 2.17
C LEU A 77 8.84 0.64 1.46
N GLN A 78 8.23 0.01 0.46
CA GLN A 78 8.86 -1.03 -0.37
C GLN A 78 10.10 -0.48 -1.11
N TRP A 79 10.00 0.74 -1.66
CA TRP A 79 11.09 1.41 -2.37
C TRP A 79 12.31 1.66 -1.47
N VAL A 80 12.09 2.14 -0.25
CA VAL A 80 13.15 2.48 0.70
C VAL A 80 13.77 1.22 1.30
N VAL A 81 12.95 0.26 1.75
CA VAL A 81 13.43 -0.89 2.52
C VAL A 81 14.04 -1.97 1.64
N LYS A 82 13.53 -2.19 0.42
CA LYS A 82 14.00 -3.24 -0.52
C LYS A 82 14.23 -4.58 0.20
N PRO A 83 13.17 -5.13 0.81
CA PRO A 83 13.23 -6.21 1.81
C PRO A 83 13.77 -7.54 1.27
N TYR A 84 13.66 -7.79 -0.04
CA TYR A 84 14.11 -9.04 -0.64
C TYR A 84 15.64 -9.04 -0.82
N MET A 85 16.27 -10.20 -0.72
CA MET A 85 17.68 -10.39 -1.09
C MET A 85 17.86 -10.26 -2.61
N ASP A 86 16.97 -10.90 -3.36
CA ASP A 86 16.98 -10.86 -4.81
C ASP A 86 16.49 -9.51 -5.34
N LYS A 87 17.31 -8.87 -6.17
CA LYS A 87 16.94 -7.62 -6.86
C LYS A 87 15.71 -7.81 -7.75
N LEU A 88 15.59 -8.97 -8.39
CA LEU A 88 14.43 -9.31 -9.24
C LEU A 88 13.13 -9.34 -8.44
N ARG A 89 13.11 -9.98 -7.26
CA ARG A 89 11.91 -10.02 -6.40
C ARG A 89 11.52 -8.64 -5.91
N ASN A 90 12.48 -7.81 -5.52
CA ASN A 90 12.21 -6.41 -5.18
C ASN A 90 11.61 -5.63 -6.36
N ARG A 91 12.13 -5.82 -7.58
CA ARG A 91 11.60 -5.18 -8.79
C ARG A 91 10.18 -5.65 -9.10
N LEU A 92 9.91 -6.95 -9.02
CA LEU A 92 8.57 -7.52 -9.25
C LEU A 92 7.54 -7.03 -8.25
N GLU A 93 7.87 -7.00 -6.95
CA GLU A 93 6.95 -6.47 -5.93
C GLU A 93 6.75 -4.96 -6.08
N MET A 94 7.77 -4.21 -6.50
CA MET A 94 7.61 -2.78 -6.79
C MET A 94 6.71 -2.57 -8.01
N ALA A 95 6.89 -3.35 -9.07
CA ALA A 95 6.08 -3.30 -10.28
C ALA A 95 4.61 -3.68 -10.00
N SER A 96 4.37 -4.69 -9.16
CA SER A 96 3.02 -5.09 -8.77
C SER A 96 2.29 -3.98 -8.00
N LEU A 97 3.01 -3.29 -7.09
CA LEU A 97 2.47 -2.15 -6.34
C LEU A 97 2.17 -0.95 -7.23
N ILE A 98 3.05 -0.65 -8.18
CA ILE A 98 2.84 0.40 -9.18
C ILE A 98 1.63 0.08 -10.06
N ALA A 99 1.51 -1.17 -10.53
CA ALA A 99 0.37 -1.60 -11.35
C ALA A 99 -0.96 -1.42 -10.59
N LEU A 100 -1.00 -1.84 -9.31
CA LEU A 100 -2.15 -1.61 -8.42
C LEU A 100 -2.49 -0.12 -8.24
N LEU A 101 -1.47 0.72 -8.07
CA LEU A 101 -1.63 2.19 -8.00
C LEU A 101 -2.31 2.73 -9.26
N LEU A 102 -1.80 2.35 -10.43
CA LEU A 102 -2.34 2.76 -11.73
C LEU A 102 -3.77 2.26 -11.94
N THR A 103 -4.06 1.01 -11.56
CA THR A 103 -5.43 0.48 -11.63
C THR A 103 -6.40 1.30 -10.78
N LEU A 104 -6.03 1.64 -9.55
CA LEU A 104 -6.88 2.47 -8.69
C LEU A 104 -7.04 3.90 -9.22
N LEU A 105 -5.99 4.45 -9.82
CA LEU A 105 -6.02 5.77 -10.43
C LEU A 105 -6.95 5.82 -11.66
N LEU A 106 -6.93 4.78 -12.50
CA LEU A 106 -7.82 4.66 -13.65
C LEU A 106 -9.26 4.34 -13.23
N ALA A 107 -9.45 3.60 -12.13
CA ALA A 107 -10.76 3.34 -11.56
C ALA A 107 -11.41 4.59 -10.96
N PHE A 108 -10.60 5.57 -10.59
CA PHE A 108 -11.04 6.78 -9.91
C PHE A 108 -12.11 7.59 -10.68
N PRO A 109 -11.92 8.00 -11.96
CA PRO A 109 -12.95 8.71 -12.72
C PRO A 109 -14.19 7.86 -13.04
N LEU A 110 -14.06 6.53 -13.03
CA LEU A 110 -15.16 5.60 -13.31
C LEU A 110 -16.13 5.46 -12.14
N VAL A 111 -15.70 5.84 -10.92
CA VAL A 111 -16.54 5.74 -9.73
C VAL A 111 -17.53 6.91 -9.65
N ARG A 112 -18.80 6.60 -9.86
CA ARG A 112 -19.93 7.51 -9.65
C ARG A 112 -20.38 7.48 -8.19
N ASP A 113 -20.58 8.67 -7.62
CA ASP A 113 -21.20 8.83 -6.31
C ASP A 113 -22.63 9.33 -6.53
N ASN A 114 -23.62 8.66 -5.93
CA ASN A 114 -25.06 8.92 -6.17
C ASN A 114 -25.68 9.83 -5.09
N GLY A 115 -24.86 10.45 -4.23
CA GLY A 115 -25.33 11.36 -3.18
C GLY A 115 -25.37 12.82 -3.64
N HIS A 116 -26.56 13.42 -3.66
CA HIS A 116 -26.78 14.86 -3.84
C HIS A 116 -26.09 15.69 -2.74
N SER A 117 -25.27 16.71 -3.10
CA SER A 117 -25.36 18.11 -2.62
C SER A 117 -24.10 18.97 -2.90
N LEU A 118 -24.28 20.09 -3.63
CA LEU A 118 -23.53 21.38 -3.62
C LEU A 118 -22.12 21.49 -4.24
N PHE A 119 -21.94 20.86 -5.40
CA PHE A 119 -21.25 21.24 -6.65
C PHE A 119 -19.99 22.14 -6.80
N GLU A 120 -19.44 22.87 -5.83
CA GLU A 120 -18.23 23.70 -6.12
C GLU A 120 -17.03 23.47 -5.18
N THR A 121 -17.26 23.25 -3.89
CA THR A 121 -16.15 23.10 -2.93
C THR A 121 -15.48 21.72 -3.00
N ASP A 122 -16.23 20.68 -3.35
CA ASP A 122 -15.70 19.31 -3.47
C ASP A 122 -14.78 19.13 -4.68
N VAL A 123 -15.01 19.84 -5.78
CA VAL A 123 -14.22 19.69 -7.01
C VAL A 123 -12.83 20.31 -6.86
N VAL A 124 -12.72 21.45 -6.18
CA VAL A 124 -11.43 22.11 -5.95
C VAL A 124 -10.58 21.29 -4.98
N VAL A 125 -11.14 20.84 -3.86
CA VAL A 125 -10.44 19.97 -2.89
C VAL A 125 -10.04 18.65 -3.54
N TYR A 126 -10.91 18.11 -4.40
CA TYR A 126 -10.64 16.93 -5.21
C TYR A 126 -9.40 17.08 -6.09
N TRP A 127 -9.32 18.16 -6.88
CA TRP A 127 -8.19 18.37 -7.79
C TRP A 127 -6.92 18.73 -7.01
N ALA A 128 -7.07 19.51 -5.94
CA ALA A 128 -5.97 19.87 -5.04
C ALA A 128 -5.33 18.66 -4.35
N LEU A 129 -6.08 17.56 -4.12
CA LEU A 129 -5.54 16.31 -3.56
C LEU A 129 -5.09 15.31 -4.63
N LEU A 130 -5.77 15.26 -5.78
CA LEU A 130 -5.47 14.29 -6.84
C LEU A 130 -4.21 14.65 -7.63
N ILE A 131 -3.96 15.94 -7.89
CA ILE A 131 -2.76 16.41 -8.60
C ILE A 131 -1.47 16.09 -7.84
N PRO A 132 -1.28 16.42 -6.55
CA PRO A 132 -0.06 16.06 -5.82
C PRO A 132 0.10 14.54 -5.71
N MET A 133 -1.00 13.80 -5.59
CA MET A 133 -0.98 12.33 -5.59
C MET A 133 -0.44 11.77 -6.91
N LEU A 134 -0.90 12.30 -8.04
CA LEU A 134 -0.41 11.97 -9.38
C LEU A 134 1.08 12.30 -9.53
N ILE A 135 1.51 13.46 -9.05
CA ILE A 135 2.91 13.88 -9.09
C ILE A 135 3.78 12.92 -8.31
N VAL A 136 3.38 12.56 -7.08
CA VAL A 136 4.12 11.59 -6.25
C VAL A 136 4.23 10.24 -6.97
N GLN A 137 3.16 9.75 -7.59
CA GLN A 137 3.19 8.49 -8.34
C GLN A 137 4.05 8.56 -9.59
N ALA A 138 3.99 9.67 -10.33
CA ALA A 138 4.84 9.89 -11.50
C ALA A 138 6.32 9.95 -11.13
N VAL A 139 6.66 10.61 -10.00
CA VAL A 139 8.03 10.64 -9.47
C VAL A 139 8.49 9.23 -9.06
N VAL A 140 7.66 8.47 -8.34
CA VAL A 140 7.98 7.09 -7.95
C VAL A 140 8.21 6.21 -9.18
N LEU A 141 7.35 6.34 -10.21
CA LEU A 141 7.49 5.63 -11.47
C LEU A 141 8.80 6.02 -12.19
N ALA A 142 9.08 7.32 -12.34
CA ALA A 142 10.29 7.81 -13.00
C ALA A 142 11.56 7.37 -12.27
N CYS A 143 11.56 7.44 -10.93
CA CYS A 143 12.64 6.89 -10.11
C CYS A 143 12.79 5.38 -10.33
N TYR A 144 11.69 4.62 -10.42
CA TYR A 144 11.76 3.19 -10.72
C TYR A 144 12.33 2.89 -12.09
N LEU A 145 11.89 3.60 -13.13
CA LEU A 145 12.38 3.42 -14.49
C LEU A 145 13.88 3.77 -14.61
N THR A 146 14.32 4.86 -13.99
CA THR A 146 15.75 5.22 -13.96
C THR A 146 16.61 4.21 -13.18
N ALA A 147 16.07 3.61 -12.11
CA ALA A 147 16.71 2.53 -11.36
C ALA A 147 16.62 1.14 -12.04
N LEU A 148 15.80 1.01 -13.09
CA LEU A 148 15.69 -0.19 -13.90
C LEU A 148 16.71 -0.17 -15.06
N ILE A 149 16.95 1.00 -15.65
CA ILE A 149 17.90 1.21 -16.76
C ILE A 149 19.36 1.16 -16.29
N ARG A 150 19.64 1.50 -15.02
CA ARG A 150 20.92 1.25 -14.35
C ARG A 150 21.01 -0.16 -13.78
#